data_AF-A0A6T8U851-F1
#
_entry.id   AF-A0A6T8U851-F1
#
_cell.length_a   1.000
_cell.length_b   1.000
_cell.length_c   1.000
_cell.angle_alpha   90.00
_cell.angle_beta   90.00
_cell.angle_gamma   90.00
#
_symmetry.space_group_name_H-M   'P 1'
#
loop_
_entity.id
_entity.type
_entity.pdbx_description
1 polymer ?
#
loop_
_entity_poly.entity_id
_entity_poly.type
_entity_poly.pdbx_seq_one_letter_code
_entity_poly.pdbx_strand_id
1 'polypeptide(L)'
;MAAAQPMRSAPLLPVALLAAGAWLLCSLVAGPAEPRAFVGAPPAARAGATALRGFKEDFEAWRAALSPEEQQLVQQQAQGEFNKKFRKSDEFKQDLPEEKVQSFAKILGKFFEAEAEDYKKEAEAKTPDYEGLIKKAGEKKMDFSLKNKIVEVNRDADRRYHFASMKIRQAEEKGEMFPQSSPMQEKWAIQNNDTESHEKNLQVLEFIKKAKDDPSCPPDAKPYMEQWVAQGVPPVGENFELMLPQVLVNQLHTMRQILKKGLEEYGQNKTQEEVDAFIKEKVPEIGARTIKHFTDKYVAARDEVEKDVETMKAFFRSQKDMPGKTKADVLKEIWAELPKHTDKPVPPLDEEMLAELAEEPAIIEGEFKHSWGTADVLYKSEAIDAFGMKYLLGVFETKEEAQKAFADWNAEYEKARVEMKAEMEQWGKQEQARLDRDTSGQERIKKVLEEARR
;
A
#
# COMPACT_ATOMS: atom_id res chain seq x y z
N MET A 1 -2.31 -12.97 -31.54
CA MET A 1 -1.87 -14.10 -30.70
C MET A 1 -0.66 -13.66 -29.88
N ALA A 2 -0.87 -13.45 -28.59
CA ALA A 2 0.14 -13.60 -27.54
C ALA A 2 -0.70 -13.78 -26.28
N ALA A 3 -1.07 -15.04 -25.99
CA ALA A 3 -1.77 -15.37 -24.76
C ALA A 3 -0.82 -15.04 -23.60
N ALA A 4 -1.16 -14.01 -22.82
CA ALA A 4 -0.55 -13.79 -21.53
C ALA A 4 -0.77 -15.07 -20.73
N GLN A 5 0.30 -15.81 -20.49
CA GLN A 5 0.24 -16.99 -19.65
C GLN A 5 -0.23 -16.56 -18.25
N PRO A 6 -1.12 -17.33 -17.61
CA PRO A 6 -1.42 -17.10 -16.21
C PRO A 6 -0.11 -17.28 -15.43
N MET A 7 0.35 -16.23 -14.75
CA MET A 7 1.43 -16.35 -13.78
C MET A 7 0.93 -17.23 -12.63
N ARG A 8 1.12 -18.54 -12.79
CA ARG A 8 0.98 -19.53 -11.73
C ARG A 8 2.05 -19.23 -10.67
N SER A 9 1.64 -19.28 -9.41
CA SER A 9 2.52 -19.23 -8.23
C SER A 9 3.63 -20.29 -8.30
N ALA A 10 4.83 -19.88 -7.88
CA ALA A 10 6.12 -20.45 -8.31
C ALA A 10 6.77 -21.44 -7.32
N PRO A 11 7.72 -22.28 -7.78
CA PRO A 11 8.85 -22.75 -6.97
C PRO A 11 10.21 -22.17 -7.42
N LEU A 12 10.23 -21.01 -8.09
CA LEU A 12 11.43 -20.30 -8.60
C LEU A 12 12.37 -19.74 -7.52
N LEU A 13 11.91 -19.62 -6.28
CA LEU A 13 12.46 -18.70 -5.29
C LEU A 13 13.54 -19.24 -4.34
N PRO A 14 13.44 -20.46 -3.79
CA PRO A 14 14.38 -20.95 -2.77
C PRO A 14 15.83 -21.00 -3.29
N VAL A 15 15.98 -21.37 -4.56
CA VAL A 15 17.25 -21.49 -5.28
C VAL A 15 17.85 -20.13 -5.57
N ALA A 16 16.98 -19.17 -5.89
CA ALA A 16 17.45 -17.87 -6.29
C ALA A 16 18.26 -17.18 -5.18
N LEU A 17 17.87 -17.52 -3.97
CA LEU A 17 18.38 -17.02 -2.71
C LEU A 17 19.49 -17.87 -2.14
N LEU A 18 19.53 -19.17 -2.46
CA LEU A 18 20.70 -20.00 -2.18
C LEU A 18 21.91 -19.52 -2.97
N ALA A 19 21.74 -19.08 -4.22
CA ALA A 19 22.82 -18.46 -4.98
C ALA A 19 23.15 -17.03 -4.53
N ALA A 20 22.14 -16.19 -4.23
CA ALA A 20 22.40 -14.87 -3.63
C ALA A 20 23.09 -14.98 -2.26
N GLY A 21 22.75 -16.03 -1.51
CA GLY A 21 23.37 -16.38 -0.24
C GLY A 21 24.79 -16.92 -0.39
N ALA A 22 25.04 -17.80 -1.37
CA ALA A 22 26.38 -18.24 -1.73
C ALA A 22 27.24 -17.05 -2.20
N TRP A 23 26.66 -16.13 -2.98
CA TRP A 23 27.30 -14.88 -3.38
C TRP A 23 27.58 -13.95 -2.18
N LEU A 24 26.68 -13.84 -1.22
CA LEU A 24 26.91 -13.11 0.04
C LEU A 24 28.03 -13.74 0.87
N LEU A 25 28.10 -15.07 0.92
CA LEU A 25 29.18 -15.80 1.56
C LEU A 25 30.53 -15.58 0.86
N CYS A 26 30.56 -15.64 -0.47
CA CYS A 26 31.77 -15.38 -1.26
C CYS A 26 32.22 -13.91 -1.20
N SER A 27 31.28 -12.95 -1.12
CA SER A 27 31.59 -11.52 -1.00
C SER A 27 31.94 -11.06 0.43
N LEU A 28 31.77 -11.91 1.44
CA LEU A 28 32.30 -11.68 2.79
C LEU A 28 33.77 -12.09 2.93
N VAL A 29 34.26 -12.98 2.05
CA VAL A 29 35.65 -13.46 2.05
C VAL A 29 36.58 -12.54 1.24
N ALA A 30 36.03 -11.64 0.42
CA ALA A 30 36.84 -10.72 -0.38
C ALA A 30 36.09 -9.42 -0.74
N GLY A 31 36.61 -8.28 -0.25
CA GLY A 31 36.52 -6.93 -0.84
C GLY A 31 35.13 -6.25 -0.93
N PRO A 32 35.08 -4.90 -1.04
CA PRO A 32 33.90 -4.07 -0.77
C PRO A 32 32.91 -3.92 -1.94
N ALA A 33 32.57 -5.00 -2.64
CA ALA A 33 31.55 -4.92 -3.71
C ALA A 33 30.13 -5.05 -3.13
N GLU A 34 29.33 -3.98 -3.22
CA GLU A 34 27.90 -3.96 -2.89
C GLU A 34 27.05 -3.97 -4.17
N PRO A 35 26.08 -4.89 -4.31
CA PRO A 35 25.13 -4.90 -5.41
C PRO A 35 24.10 -3.80 -5.17
N ARG A 36 23.71 -3.14 -6.26
CA ARG A 36 22.67 -2.10 -6.26
C ARG A 36 21.41 -2.66 -6.91
N ALA A 37 20.29 -2.52 -6.22
CA ALA A 37 18.98 -2.75 -6.81
C ALA A 37 18.76 -1.76 -7.97
N PHE A 38 18.26 -2.23 -9.11
CA PHE A 38 18.02 -1.37 -10.28
C PHE A 38 16.88 -0.35 -10.04
N VAL A 39 15.99 -0.61 -9.08
CA VAL A 39 14.77 0.19 -8.81
C VAL A 39 14.75 0.79 -7.39
N GLY A 40 15.81 0.60 -6.60
CA GLY A 40 15.85 1.05 -5.22
C GLY A 40 16.16 2.55 -5.09
N ALA A 41 15.13 3.39 -4.98
CA ALA A 41 15.29 4.63 -4.22
C ALA A 41 15.72 4.25 -2.78
N PRO A 42 16.65 4.99 -2.14
CA PRO A 42 16.94 4.76 -0.73
C PRO A 42 15.64 4.81 0.06
N PRO A 43 15.46 3.97 1.11
CA PRO A 43 14.22 3.96 1.87
C PRO A 43 13.96 5.39 2.34
N ALA A 44 12.93 6.02 1.77
CA ALA A 44 12.43 7.26 2.28
C ALA A 44 11.99 6.96 3.70
N ALA A 45 12.73 7.50 4.67
CA ALA A 45 12.34 7.47 6.06
C ALA A 45 10.89 7.95 6.11
N ARG A 46 9.98 7.09 6.62
CA ARG A 46 8.60 7.48 6.89
C ARG A 46 8.63 8.68 7.83
N ALA A 47 8.47 9.88 7.29
CA ALA A 47 8.61 11.14 8.01
C ALA A 47 7.45 11.43 8.98
N GLY A 48 6.41 10.59 9.02
CA GLY A 48 5.26 10.80 9.91
C GLY A 48 5.53 10.52 11.39
N ALA A 49 6.56 9.76 11.75
CA ALA A 49 6.88 9.44 13.15
C ALA A 49 7.90 10.41 13.80
N THR A 50 8.56 11.24 13.00
CA THR A 50 9.70 12.04 13.45
C THR A 50 9.27 13.36 14.09
N ALA A 51 8.19 14.00 13.59
CA ALA A 51 7.67 15.26 14.15
C ALA A 51 7.10 15.09 15.56
N LEU A 52 6.30 14.02 15.80
CA LEU A 52 5.77 13.69 17.13
C LEU A 52 6.86 13.23 18.11
N ARG A 53 7.94 12.57 17.63
CA ARG A 53 9.12 12.25 18.47
C ARG A 53 9.89 13.51 18.85
N GLY A 54 10.14 14.42 17.90
CA GLY A 54 10.85 15.68 18.15
C GLY A 54 10.12 16.58 19.14
N PHE A 55 8.79 16.73 19.00
CA PHE A 55 7.99 17.49 19.98
C PHE A 55 8.02 16.82 21.37
N LYS A 56 7.89 15.50 21.44
CA LYS A 56 7.93 14.77 22.71
C LYS A 56 9.28 14.96 23.41
N GLU A 57 10.39 14.83 22.68
CA GLU A 57 11.74 15.02 23.21
C GLU A 57 12.00 16.47 23.66
N ASP A 58 11.60 17.46 22.85
CA ASP A 58 11.72 18.88 23.19
C ASP A 58 10.83 19.26 24.39
N PHE A 59 9.63 18.70 24.48
CA PHE A 59 8.71 18.91 25.59
C PHE A 59 9.20 18.26 26.88
N GLU A 60 9.74 17.03 26.81
CA GLU A 60 10.32 16.34 27.96
C GLU A 60 11.56 17.07 28.47
N ALA A 61 12.41 17.59 27.58
CA ALA A 61 13.56 18.42 27.95
C ALA A 61 13.14 19.74 28.59
N TRP A 62 12.10 20.40 28.07
CA TRP A 62 11.53 21.61 28.69
C TRP A 62 10.95 21.31 30.08
N ARG A 63 10.17 20.23 30.20
CA ARG A 63 9.58 19.80 31.47
C ARG A 63 10.65 19.48 32.51
N ALA A 64 11.74 18.82 32.11
CA ALA A 64 12.87 18.52 32.98
C ALA A 64 13.65 19.77 33.44
N ALA A 65 13.54 20.88 32.70
CA ALA A 65 14.18 22.15 33.04
C ALA A 65 13.36 23.01 34.03
N LEU A 66 12.14 22.59 34.39
CA LEU A 66 11.31 23.21 35.43
C LEU A 66 11.73 22.69 36.81
N SER A 67 11.71 23.57 37.82
CA SER A 67 11.87 23.17 39.21
C SER A 67 10.69 22.31 39.68
N PRO A 68 10.83 21.54 40.78
CA PRO A 68 9.74 20.70 41.29
C PRO A 68 8.46 21.49 41.62
N GLU A 69 8.59 22.72 42.12
CA GLU A 69 7.47 23.61 42.43
C GLU A 69 6.76 24.10 41.16
N GLU A 70 7.53 24.45 40.11
CA GLU A 70 7.01 24.85 38.80
C GLU A 70 6.32 23.69 38.07
N GLN A 71 6.88 22.47 38.16
CA GLN A 71 6.24 21.28 37.59
C GLN A 71 4.91 20.98 38.27
N GLN A 72 4.85 21.13 39.59
CA GLN A 72 3.64 20.94 40.37
C GLN A 72 2.59 22.00 40.02
N LEU A 73 3.01 23.27 39.85
CA LEU A 73 2.14 24.35 39.39
C LEU A 73 1.52 24.04 38.02
N VAL A 74 2.33 23.65 37.02
CA VAL A 74 1.86 23.29 35.67
C VAL A 74 0.91 22.10 35.72
N GLN A 75 1.21 21.09 36.55
CA GLN A 75 0.36 19.91 36.69
C GLN A 75 -0.98 20.24 37.35
N GLN A 76 -1.00 21.08 38.39
CA GLN A 76 -2.22 21.54 39.04
C GLN A 76 -3.05 22.44 38.11
N GLN A 77 -2.41 23.30 37.33
CA GLN A 77 -3.07 24.11 36.32
C GLN A 77 -3.72 23.27 35.21
N ALA A 78 -3.01 22.27 34.69
CA ALA A 78 -3.55 21.35 33.68
C ALA A 78 -4.71 20.49 34.24
N GLN A 79 -4.58 19.97 35.46
CA GLN A 79 -5.64 19.17 36.11
C GLN A 79 -6.88 20.01 36.46
N GLY A 80 -6.67 21.28 36.81
CA GLY A 80 -7.72 22.23 37.15
C GLY A 80 -8.32 22.99 35.97
N GLU A 81 -7.81 22.81 34.75
CA GLU A 81 -8.19 23.59 33.58
C GLU A 81 -9.68 23.48 33.26
N PHE A 82 -10.29 22.31 33.46
CA PHE A 82 -11.72 22.11 33.21
C PHE A 82 -12.61 22.46 34.42
N ASN A 83 -12.03 22.89 35.55
CA ASN A 83 -12.76 23.30 36.73
C ASN A 83 -12.97 24.82 36.78
N LYS A 84 -14.21 25.26 36.56
CA LYS A 84 -14.60 26.68 36.48
C LYS A 84 -14.30 27.48 37.76
N LYS A 85 -14.23 26.83 38.94
CA LYS A 85 -13.86 27.50 40.20
C LYS A 85 -12.34 27.68 40.29
N PHE A 86 -11.57 26.69 39.85
CA PHE A 86 -10.12 26.73 39.84
C PHE A 86 -9.57 27.76 38.83
N ARG A 87 -10.17 27.89 37.64
CA ARG A 87 -9.84 28.96 36.67
C ARG A 87 -9.96 30.39 37.21
N LYS A 88 -10.73 30.58 38.29
CA LYS A 88 -10.92 31.89 38.94
C LYS A 88 -10.02 32.09 40.17
N SER A 89 -9.31 31.04 40.59
CA SER A 89 -8.37 31.10 41.72
C SER A 89 -7.12 31.90 41.34
N ASP A 90 -6.43 32.43 42.35
CA ASP A 90 -5.16 33.13 42.13
C ASP A 90 -4.00 32.16 41.81
N GLU A 91 -4.14 30.87 42.16
CA GLU A 91 -3.21 29.79 41.79
C GLU A 91 -3.21 29.51 40.28
N PHE A 92 -4.35 29.65 39.60
CA PHE A 92 -4.42 29.53 38.13
C PHE A 92 -3.80 30.74 37.42
N LYS A 93 -3.67 31.88 38.10
CA LYS A 93 -3.06 33.11 37.55
C LYS A 93 -1.56 33.21 37.83
N GLN A 94 -0.98 32.24 38.53
CA GLN A 94 0.46 32.21 38.73
C GLN A 94 1.14 31.76 37.44
N ASP A 95 1.94 32.65 36.87
CA ASP A 95 2.69 32.37 35.65
C ASP A 95 4.04 31.70 35.99
N LEU A 96 4.49 30.84 35.08
CA LEU A 96 5.89 30.41 35.05
C LEU A 96 6.79 31.60 34.73
N PRO A 97 8.09 31.52 35.06
CA PRO A 97 9.06 32.53 34.63
C PRO A 97 8.99 32.75 33.11
N GLU A 98 9.06 34.02 32.70
CA GLU A 98 8.84 34.44 31.32
C GLU A 98 9.75 33.71 30.33
N GLU A 99 11.00 33.44 30.71
CA GLU A 99 11.95 32.67 29.91
C GLU A 99 11.48 31.24 29.61
N LYS A 100 10.83 30.58 30.58
CA LYS A 100 10.30 29.21 30.42
C LYS A 100 9.06 29.21 29.54
N VAL A 101 8.19 30.20 29.68
CA VAL A 101 7.02 30.41 28.82
C VAL A 101 7.45 30.65 27.37
N GLN A 102 8.43 31.53 27.15
CA GLN A 102 8.98 31.80 25.82
C GLN A 102 9.66 30.57 25.21
N SER A 103 10.37 29.77 26.01
CA SER A 103 10.98 28.52 25.53
C SER A 103 9.94 27.48 25.11
N PHE A 104 8.83 27.36 25.84
CA PHE A 104 7.72 26.48 25.46
C PHE A 104 6.97 26.98 24.22
N ALA A 105 6.75 28.30 24.13
CA ALA A 105 6.14 28.92 22.95
C ALA A 105 6.95 28.68 21.67
N LYS A 106 8.30 28.63 21.76
CA LYS A 106 9.17 28.24 20.64
C LYS A 106 9.00 26.77 20.24
N ILE A 107 8.82 25.87 21.21
CA ILE A 107 8.58 24.44 20.93
C ILE A 107 7.23 24.24 20.21
N LEU A 108 6.19 24.92 20.69
CA LEU A 108 4.88 24.91 20.03
C LEU A 108 4.94 25.56 18.64
N GLY A 109 5.67 26.67 18.49
CA GLY A 109 5.89 27.32 17.20
C GLY A 109 6.49 26.37 16.16
N LYS A 110 7.57 25.66 16.53
CA LYS A 110 8.19 24.63 15.67
C LYS A 110 7.23 23.50 15.33
N PHE A 111 6.41 23.05 16.29
CA PHE A 111 5.41 22.01 16.06
C PHE A 111 4.33 22.46 15.06
N PHE A 112 3.78 23.65 15.23
CA PHE A 112 2.77 24.20 14.31
C PHE A 112 3.33 24.54 12.94
N GLU A 113 4.59 24.98 12.83
CA GLU A 113 5.27 25.18 11.54
C GLU A 113 5.46 23.85 10.81
N ALA A 114 5.88 22.79 11.52
CA ALA A 114 6.02 21.45 10.94
C ALA A 114 4.66 20.86 10.52
N GLU A 115 3.62 20.97 11.35
CA GLU A 115 2.25 20.56 10.97
C GLU A 115 1.71 21.38 9.81
N ALA A 116 1.98 22.69 9.74
CA ALA A 116 1.53 23.53 8.64
C ALA A 116 2.23 23.18 7.32
N GLU A 117 3.50 22.79 7.35
CA GLU A 117 4.22 22.28 6.18
C GLU A 117 3.70 20.91 5.73
N ASP A 118 3.39 20.02 6.65
CA ASP A 118 2.81 18.71 6.32
C ASP A 118 1.35 18.84 5.85
N TYR A 119 0.57 19.76 6.43
CA TYR A 119 -0.77 20.09 5.95
C TYR A 119 -0.73 20.70 4.54
N LYS A 120 0.24 21.56 4.22
CA LYS A 120 0.45 22.07 2.86
C LYS A 120 0.77 20.94 1.88
N LYS A 121 1.63 19.98 2.25
CA LYS A 121 1.95 18.82 1.42
C LYS A 121 0.75 17.88 1.23
N GLU A 122 -0.06 17.65 2.27
CA GLU A 122 -1.29 16.87 2.16
C GLU A 122 -2.37 17.61 1.34
N ALA A 123 -2.46 18.93 1.47
CA ALA A 123 -3.35 19.76 0.67
C ALA A 123 -2.92 19.78 -0.80
N GLU A 124 -1.63 19.94 -1.10
CA GLU A 124 -1.07 19.84 -2.46
C GLU A 124 -1.29 18.46 -3.08
N ALA A 125 -1.28 17.39 -2.27
CA ALA A 125 -1.61 16.03 -2.72
C ALA A 125 -3.11 15.81 -3.00
N LYS A 126 -4.00 16.67 -2.50
CA LYS A 126 -5.47 16.59 -2.65
C LYS A 126 -6.10 17.71 -3.49
N THR A 127 -5.36 18.77 -3.83
CA THR A 127 -5.90 19.85 -4.64
C THR A 127 -6.16 19.37 -6.07
N PRO A 128 -7.36 19.64 -6.63
CA PRO A 128 -7.59 19.49 -8.07
C PRO A 128 -6.52 20.23 -8.86
N ASP A 129 -6.14 19.71 -10.04
CA ASP A 129 -5.11 20.31 -10.89
C ASP A 129 -5.54 21.69 -11.43
N TYR A 130 -5.30 22.74 -10.63
CA TYR A 130 -5.65 24.12 -10.96
C TYR A 130 -4.83 24.66 -12.14
N GLU A 131 -3.60 24.17 -12.37
CA GLU A 131 -2.83 24.52 -13.57
C GLU A 131 -3.44 23.92 -14.84
N GLY A 132 -3.95 22.69 -14.76
CA GLY A 132 -4.76 22.07 -15.79
C GLY A 132 -6.03 22.87 -16.11
N LEU A 133 -6.68 23.44 -15.08
CA LEU A 133 -7.84 24.34 -15.24
C LEU A 133 -7.48 25.66 -15.92
N ILE A 134 -6.33 26.26 -15.58
CA ILE A 134 -5.85 27.51 -16.21
C ILE A 134 -5.45 27.26 -17.67
N LYS A 135 -4.80 26.12 -17.97
CA LYS A 135 -4.52 25.70 -19.36
C LYS A 135 -5.81 25.50 -20.17
N LYS A 136 -6.83 24.86 -19.60
CA LYS A 136 -8.14 24.67 -20.23
C LYS A 136 -8.95 25.97 -20.37
N ALA A 137 -8.78 26.92 -19.45
CA ALA A 137 -9.44 28.24 -19.54
C ALA A 137 -8.92 29.09 -20.72
N GLY A 138 -7.72 28.81 -21.22
CA GLY A 138 -7.18 29.40 -22.45
C GLY A 138 -7.71 28.76 -23.75
N GLU A 139 -8.32 27.58 -23.67
CA GLU A 139 -8.96 26.92 -24.82
C GLU A 139 -10.38 27.50 -25.01
N LYS A 140 -10.65 28.12 -26.16
CA LYS A 140 -11.94 28.78 -26.48
C LYS A 140 -13.18 27.88 -26.39
N LYS A 141 -13.01 26.58 -26.13
CA LYS A 141 -14.07 25.62 -25.80
C LYS A 141 -13.56 24.78 -24.61
N MET A 142 -14.12 25.03 -23.42
CA MET A 142 -13.95 24.11 -22.29
C MET A 142 -14.47 22.72 -22.71
N ASP A 143 -13.56 21.77 -22.87
CA ASP A 143 -13.91 20.37 -23.10
C ASP A 143 -14.34 19.73 -21.77
N PHE A 144 -15.66 19.66 -21.59
CA PHE A 144 -16.31 19.00 -20.45
C PHE A 144 -16.58 17.50 -20.68
N SER A 145 -15.96 16.91 -21.72
CA SER A 145 -16.04 15.46 -21.93
C SER A 145 -15.37 14.69 -20.80
N LEU A 146 -15.85 13.48 -20.57
CA LEU A 146 -15.28 12.56 -19.59
C LEU A 146 -14.12 11.79 -20.23
N LYS A 147 -13.07 11.54 -19.46
CA LYS A 147 -11.97 10.67 -19.84
C LYS A 147 -12.17 9.29 -19.22
N ASN A 148 -12.01 8.26 -20.03
CA ASN A 148 -11.99 6.88 -19.57
C ASN A 148 -10.63 6.56 -18.95
N LYS A 149 -10.63 5.95 -17.77
CA LYS A 149 -9.47 5.26 -17.22
C LYS A 149 -9.87 3.86 -16.73
N ILE A 150 -9.22 2.85 -17.29
CA ILE A 150 -9.35 1.46 -16.82
C ILE A 150 -8.10 1.10 -16.02
N VAL A 151 -8.32 0.68 -14.77
CA VAL A 151 -7.26 0.23 -13.88
C VAL A 151 -7.36 -1.29 -13.73
N GLU A 152 -6.27 -1.98 -14.06
CA GLU A 152 -6.13 -3.40 -13.77
C GLU A 152 -5.86 -3.59 -12.28
N VAL A 153 -6.68 -4.41 -11.63
CA VAL A 153 -6.60 -4.74 -10.21
C VAL A 153 -6.17 -6.18 -10.09
N ASN A 154 -4.98 -6.41 -9.53
CA ASN A 154 -4.47 -7.74 -9.25
C ASN A 154 -5.09 -8.27 -7.95
N ARG A 155 -6.29 -8.86 -8.08
CA ARG A 155 -7.03 -9.45 -6.94
C ARG A 155 -6.28 -10.59 -6.29
N ASP A 156 -5.48 -11.31 -7.06
CA ASP A 156 -4.68 -12.39 -6.52
C ASP A 156 -3.59 -11.90 -5.56
N ALA A 157 -2.93 -10.79 -5.91
CA ALA A 157 -1.99 -10.11 -5.02
C ALA A 157 -2.69 -9.53 -3.79
N ASP A 158 -3.85 -8.89 -3.96
CA ASP A 158 -4.65 -8.37 -2.83
C ASP A 158 -5.04 -9.47 -1.84
N ARG A 159 -5.49 -10.63 -2.34
CA ARG A 159 -5.86 -11.77 -1.50
C ARG A 159 -4.66 -12.27 -0.70
N ARG A 160 -3.50 -12.44 -1.34
CA ARG A 160 -2.27 -12.82 -0.63
C ARG A 160 -1.88 -11.79 0.42
N TYR A 161 -1.96 -10.50 0.09
CA TYR A 161 -1.69 -9.42 1.05
C TYR A 161 -2.64 -9.46 2.24
N HIS A 162 -3.93 -9.69 1.99
CA HIS A 162 -4.94 -9.81 3.04
C HIS A 162 -4.63 -10.97 4.00
N PHE A 163 -4.42 -12.18 3.48
CA PHE A 163 -4.10 -13.35 4.32
C PHE A 163 -2.76 -13.19 5.05
N ALA A 164 -1.73 -12.68 4.39
CA ALA A 164 -0.44 -12.39 5.04
C ALA A 164 -0.62 -11.38 6.18
N SER A 165 -1.36 -10.29 5.96
CA SER A 165 -1.62 -9.26 6.99
C SER A 165 -2.42 -9.81 8.16
N MET A 166 -3.42 -10.67 7.91
CA MET A 166 -4.17 -11.34 8.97
C MET A 166 -3.27 -12.25 9.81
N LYS A 167 -2.41 -13.05 9.18
CA LYS A 167 -1.47 -13.92 9.90
C LYS A 167 -0.45 -13.14 10.71
N ILE A 168 0.06 -12.03 10.16
CA ILE A 168 0.94 -11.11 10.90
C ILE A 168 0.23 -10.63 12.16
N ARG A 169 -1.00 -10.11 12.04
CA ARG A 169 -1.77 -9.63 13.20
C ARG A 169 -2.02 -10.74 14.23
N GLN A 170 -2.38 -11.94 13.79
CA GLN A 170 -2.61 -13.09 14.67
C GLN A 170 -1.34 -13.55 15.37
N ALA A 171 -0.18 -13.48 14.71
CA ALA A 171 1.10 -13.79 15.32
C ALA A 171 1.49 -12.72 16.35
N GLU A 172 1.33 -11.44 16.01
CA GLU A 172 1.58 -10.32 16.91
C GLU A 172 0.72 -10.39 18.19
N GLU A 173 -0.56 -10.75 18.06
CA GLU A 173 -1.47 -10.99 19.20
C GLU A 173 -0.97 -12.11 20.14
N LYS A 174 -0.21 -13.07 19.61
CA LYS A 174 0.41 -14.18 20.38
C LYS A 174 1.84 -13.86 20.85
N GLY A 175 2.37 -12.68 20.54
CA GLY A 175 3.78 -12.33 20.80
C GLY A 175 4.78 -13.05 19.87
N GLU A 176 4.29 -13.61 18.77
CA GLU A 176 5.07 -14.27 17.73
C GLU A 176 5.26 -13.35 16.51
N MET A 177 6.14 -13.75 15.58
CA MET A 177 6.35 -13.02 14.33
C MET A 177 6.03 -13.93 13.15
N PHE A 178 5.12 -13.49 12.28
CA PHE A 178 4.90 -14.16 11.01
C PHE A 178 5.94 -13.70 9.98
N PRO A 179 6.64 -14.61 9.28
CA PRO A 179 7.63 -14.22 8.27
C PRO A 179 7.00 -13.46 7.10
N GLN A 180 7.69 -12.42 6.63
CA GLN A 180 7.31 -11.69 5.43
C GLN A 180 7.38 -12.64 4.21
N SER A 181 6.28 -12.78 3.47
CA SER A 181 6.13 -13.81 2.42
C SER A 181 5.80 -13.26 1.03
N SER A 182 6.06 -11.96 0.78
CA SER A 182 5.76 -11.33 -0.50
C SER A 182 6.42 -12.08 -1.67
N PRO A 183 5.67 -12.44 -2.73
CA PRO A 183 6.23 -13.09 -3.92
C PRO A 183 6.91 -12.09 -4.87
N MET A 184 6.97 -10.80 -4.52
CA MET A 184 7.52 -9.78 -5.38
C MET A 184 9.00 -10.03 -5.68
N GLN A 185 9.29 -10.16 -6.98
CA GLN A 185 10.64 -10.28 -7.49
C GLN A 185 11.14 -8.92 -7.96
N GLU A 186 12.43 -8.68 -7.74
CA GLU A 186 13.15 -7.51 -8.18
C GLU A 186 14.37 -7.95 -8.98
N LYS A 187 14.71 -7.15 -10.00
CA LYS A 187 15.91 -7.37 -10.79
C LYS A 187 17.12 -6.86 -10.03
N TRP A 188 18.03 -7.76 -9.72
CA TRP A 188 19.29 -7.48 -9.06
C TRP A 188 20.43 -7.59 -10.07
N ALA A 189 21.22 -6.53 -10.17
CA ALA A 189 22.44 -6.53 -10.95
C ALA A 189 23.62 -6.86 -10.03
N ILE A 190 24.21 -8.03 -10.23
CA ILE A 190 25.45 -8.42 -9.59
C ILE A 190 26.60 -7.81 -10.39
N GLN A 191 27.46 -7.09 -9.68
CA GLN A 191 28.62 -6.45 -10.27
C GLN A 191 29.53 -7.49 -10.94
N ASN A 192 29.95 -7.17 -12.17
CA ASN A 192 30.79 -8.04 -13.00
C ASN A 192 31.67 -7.18 -13.93
N ASN A 193 32.09 -6.02 -13.46
CA ASN A 193 32.84 -5.02 -14.22
C ASN A 193 34.37 -5.17 -14.09
N ASP A 194 34.86 -6.08 -13.25
CA ASP A 194 36.28 -6.35 -13.03
C ASP A 194 36.53 -7.86 -12.94
N THR A 195 37.81 -8.26 -13.10
CA THR A 195 38.22 -9.66 -13.12
C THR A 195 37.95 -10.38 -11.80
N GLU A 196 38.09 -9.69 -10.67
CA GLU A 196 37.90 -10.28 -9.34
C GLU A 196 36.41 -10.60 -9.10
N SER A 197 35.53 -9.65 -9.43
CA SER A 197 34.07 -9.82 -9.41
C SER A 197 33.63 -10.93 -10.36
N HIS A 198 34.23 -11.01 -11.55
CA HIS A 198 33.94 -12.05 -12.53
C HIS A 198 34.34 -13.46 -12.04
N GLU A 199 35.53 -13.62 -11.47
CA GLU A 199 35.98 -14.88 -10.88
C GLU A 199 35.07 -15.34 -9.74
N LYS A 200 34.63 -14.41 -8.89
CA LYS A 200 33.65 -14.72 -7.83
C LYS A 200 32.31 -15.18 -8.39
N ASN A 201 31.81 -14.52 -9.43
CA ASN A 201 30.57 -14.93 -10.09
C ASN A 201 30.70 -16.33 -10.72
N LEU A 202 31.87 -16.65 -11.29
CA LEU A 202 32.17 -17.99 -11.80
C LEU A 202 32.20 -19.04 -10.68
N GLN A 203 32.77 -18.72 -9.52
CA GLN A 203 32.75 -19.60 -8.34
C GLN A 203 31.32 -19.86 -7.84
N VAL A 204 30.47 -18.83 -7.83
CA VAL A 204 29.05 -18.97 -7.51
C VAL A 204 28.35 -19.87 -8.53
N LEU A 205 28.61 -19.71 -9.82
CA LEU A 205 28.05 -20.57 -10.86
C LEU A 205 28.50 -22.03 -10.70
N GLU A 206 29.76 -22.27 -10.34
CA GLU A 206 30.29 -23.61 -10.07
C GLU A 206 29.66 -24.23 -8.82
N PHE A 207 29.45 -23.44 -7.78
CA PHE A 207 28.69 -23.87 -6.60
C PHE A 207 27.27 -24.29 -6.99
N ILE A 208 26.56 -23.51 -7.80
CA ILE A 208 25.21 -23.85 -8.28
C ILE A 208 25.23 -25.17 -9.08
N LYS A 209 26.23 -25.38 -9.94
CA LYS A 209 26.41 -26.66 -10.66
C LYS A 209 26.51 -27.83 -9.69
N LYS A 210 27.35 -27.72 -8.65
CA LYS A 210 27.52 -28.76 -7.63
C LYS A 210 26.25 -28.96 -6.80
N ALA A 211 25.62 -27.88 -6.37
CA ALA A 211 24.41 -27.91 -5.56
C ALA A 211 23.23 -28.54 -6.30
N LYS A 212 23.15 -28.40 -7.63
CA LYS A 212 22.12 -29.03 -8.46
C LYS A 212 22.12 -30.55 -8.36
N ASP A 213 23.31 -31.14 -8.34
CA ASP A 213 23.51 -32.58 -8.36
C ASP A 213 23.52 -33.19 -6.94
N ASP A 214 23.44 -32.36 -5.90
CA ASP A 214 23.40 -32.81 -4.51
C ASP A 214 22.07 -33.51 -4.18
N PRO A 215 22.07 -34.65 -3.46
CA PRO A 215 20.85 -35.35 -3.06
C PRO A 215 19.88 -34.53 -2.20
N SER A 216 20.37 -33.50 -1.51
CA SER A 216 19.56 -32.58 -0.71
C SER A 216 18.91 -31.46 -1.53
N CYS A 217 19.21 -31.36 -2.82
CA CYS A 217 18.62 -30.37 -3.71
C CYS A 217 17.15 -30.68 -3.98
N PRO A 218 16.21 -29.76 -3.68
CA PRO A 218 14.79 -29.96 -3.93
C PRO A 218 14.51 -30.28 -5.42
N PRO A 219 13.59 -31.20 -5.76
CA PRO A 219 13.27 -31.50 -7.17
C PRO A 219 12.84 -30.26 -7.96
N ASP A 220 12.04 -29.39 -7.33
CA ASP A 220 11.52 -28.18 -7.94
C ASP A 220 12.61 -27.11 -8.17
N ALA A 221 13.76 -27.24 -7.50
CA ALA A 221 14.91 -26.34 -7.63
C ALA A 221 15.74 -26.59 -8.90
N LYS A 222 15.74 -27.83 -9.40
CA LYS A 222 16.66 -28.27 -10.46
C LYS A 222 16.47 -27.53 -11.78
N PRO A 223 15.24 -27.33 -12.31
CA PRO A 223 15.05 -26.61 -13.58
C PRO A 223 15.61 -25.18 -13.56
N TYR A 224 15.58 -24.53 -12.40
CA TYR A 224 16.08 -23.15 -12.24
C TYR A 224 17.59 -23.09 -12.11
N MET A 225 18.18 -24.01 -11.35
CA MET A 225 19.64 -24.16 -11.33
C MET A 225 20.18 -24.46 -12.73
N GLU A 226 19.46 -25.27 -13.52
CA GLU A 226 19.81 -25.55 -14.91
C GLU A 226 19.71 -24.31 -15.80
N GLN A 227 18.63 -23.53 -15.65
CA GLN A 227 18.48 -22.27 -16.37
C GLN A 227 19.64 -21.32 -16.08
N TRP A 228 20.04 -21.19 -14.82
CA TRP A 228 21.14 -20.31 -14.42
C TRP A 228 22.50 -20.80 -14.88
N VAL A 229 22.74 -22.10 -14.77
CA VAL A 229 23.94 -22.74 -15.31
C VAL A 229 24.02 -22.55 -16.83
N ALA A 230 22.88 -22.63 -17.53
CA ALA A 230 22.79 -22.39 -18.97
C ALA A 230 22.97 -20.92 -19.33
N GLN A 231 22.48 -19.99 -18.50
CA GLN A 231 22.66 -18.55 -18.69
C GLN A 231 24.13 -18.15 -18.57
N GLY A 232 24.87 -18.79 -17.67
CA GLY A 232 26.29 -18.52 -17.45
C GLY A 232 26.54 -17.15 -16.80
N VAL A 233 27.81 -16.83 -16.58
CA VAL A 233 28.24 -15.50 -16.16
C VAL A 233 28.50 -14.67 -17.42
N PRO A 234 27.95 -13.45 -17.56
CA PRO A 234 28.22 -12.56 -18.67
C PRO A 234 29.71 -12.20 -18.78
N PRO A 235 30.18 -11.73 -19.95
CA PRO A 235 31.54 -11.21 -20.10
C PRO A 235 31.86 -10.10 -19.10
N VAL A 236 33.14 -9.97 -18.74
CA VAL A 236 33.63 -8.87 -17.89
C VAL A 236 33.22 -7.53 -18.49
N GLY A 237 32.57 -6.68 -17.70
CA GLY A 237 32.01 -5.40 -18.12
C GLY A 237 30.49 -5.38 -18.17
N GLU A 238 29.83 -6.54 -18.22
CA GLU A 238 28.37 -6.66 -18.22
C GLU A 238 27.87 -7.24 -16.89
N ASN A 239 26.97 -6.53 -16.20
CA ASN A 239 26.43 -7.00 -14.93
C ASN A 239 25.67 -8.32 -15.09
N PHE A 240 25.78 -9.19 -14.08
CA PHE A 240 25.02 -10.43 -14.03
C PHE A 240 23.66 -10.19 -13.38
N GLU A 241 22.60 -10.28 -14.18
CA GLU A 241 21.26 -9.88 -13.75
C GLU A 241 20.42 -11.09 -13.30
N LEU A 242 19.91 -11.05 -12.07
CA LEU A 242 19.05 -12.08 -11.49
C LEU A 242 17.73 -11.51 -11.00
N MET A 243 16.63 -12.22 -11.25
CA MET A 243 15.33 -11.92 -10.64
C MET A 243 15.25 -12.60 -9.29
N LEU A 244 15.26 -11.82 -8.21
CA LEU A 244 15.29 -12.31 -6.84
C LEU A 244 14.14 -11.74 -6.01
N PRO A 245 13.64 -12.49 -5.02
CA PRO A 245 12.61 -12.00 -4.09
C PRO A 245 13.14 -10.85 -3.25
N GLN A 246 12.49 -9.70 -3.36
CA GLN A 246 12.96 -8.49 -2.70
C GLN A 246 13.10 -8.68 -1.19
N VAL A 247 12.10 -9.30 -0.55
CA VAL A 247 12.06 -9.49 0.90
C VAL A 247 13.27 -10.26 1.41
N LEU A 248 13.60 -11.36 0.74
CA LEU A 248 14.69 -12.23 1.16
C LEU A 248 16.05 -11.62 0.86
N VAL A 249 16.21 -10.95 -0.29
CA VAL A 249 17.44 -10.21 -0.56
C VAL A 249 17.66 -9.13 0.50
N ASN A 250 16.61 -8.41 0.89
CA ASN A 250 16.69 -7.42 1.97
C ASN A 250 17.08 -8.07 3.30
N GLN A 251 16.46 -9.20 3.67
CA GLN A 251 16.82 -9.94 4.89
C GLN A 251 18.27 -10.43 4.88
N LEU A 252 18.70 -11.01 3.76
CA LEU A 252 20.07 -11.50 3.58
C LEU A 252 21.07 -10.34 3.59
N HIS A 253 20.72 -9.18 3.04
CA HIS A 253 21.54 -7.97 3.11
C HIS A 253 21.65 -7.46 4.55
N THR A 254 20.55 -7.37 5.29
CA THR A 254 20.56 -7.01 6.71
C THR A 254 21.45 -7.97 7.50
N MET A 255 21.35 -9.26 7.24
CA MET A 255 22.20 -10.27 7.89
C MET A 255 23.67 -10.11 7.52
N ARG A 256 24.00 -9.79 6.26
CA ARG A 256 25.38 -9.48 5.85
C ARG A 256 25.94 -8.34 6.69
N GLN A 257 25.16 -7.27 6.89
CA GLN A 257 25.61 -6.13 7.69
C GLN A 257 25.80 -6.50 9.16
N ILE A 258 24.92 -7.34 9.72
CA ILE A 258 25.06 -7.87 11.09
C ILE A 258 26.31 -8.74 11.20
N LEU A 259 26.52 -9.67 10.26
CA LEU A 259 27.69 -10.54 10.20
C LEU A 259 28.99 -9.74 10.07
N LYS A 260 29.01 -8.73 9.20
CA LYS A 260 30.16 -7.85 9.01
C LYS A 260 30.52 -7.12 10.30
N LYS A 261 29.53 -6.50 10.96
CA LYS A 261 29.73 -5.84 12.26
C LYS A 261 30.22 -6.81 13.34
N GLY A 262 29.60 -8.00 13.42
CA GLY A 262 30.02 -9.02 14.37
C GLY A 262 31.44 -9.53 14.12
N LEU A 263 31.87 -9.56 12.86
CA LEU A 263 33.24 -9.93 12.49
C LEU A 263 34.24 -8.81 12.85
N GLU A 264 33.87 -7.55 12.61
CA GLU A 264 34.64 -6.38 13.05
C GLU A 264 34.82 -6.38 14.57
N GLU A 265 33.74 -6.61 15.33
CA GLU A 265 33.76 -6.73 16.79
C GLU A 265 34.62 -7.90 17.27
N TYR A 266 34.49 -9.08 16.63
CA TYR A 266 35.31 -10.26 16.94
C TYR A 266 36.81 -9.99 16.70
N GLY A 267 37.14 -9.21 15.66
CA GLY A 267 38.51 -8.86 15.29
C GLY A 267 39.20 -7.84 16.19
N GLN A 268 38.47 -7.07 17.02
CA GLN A 268 39.05 -5.99 17.82
C GLN A 268 40.15 -6.42 18.79
N ASN A 269 40.15 -7.69 19.21
CA ASN A 269 41.11 -8.23 20.19
C ASN A 269 41.82 -9.50 19.68
N LYS A 270 41.85 -9.73 18.37
CA LYS A 270 42.39 -10.95 17.75
C LYS A 270 43.41 -10.64 16.68
N THR A 271 44.30 -11.58 16.42
CA THR A 271 45.26 -11.44 15.32
C THR A 271 44.54 -11.60 13.97
N GLN A 272 45.13 -11.05 12.90
CA GLN A 272 44.60 -11.21 11.55
C GLN A 272 44.45 -12.69 11.18
N GLU A 273 45.39 -13.55 11.60
CA GLU A 273 45.36 -14.99 11.36
C GLU A 273 44.18 -15.68 12.05
N GLU A 274 43.84 -15.27 13.28
CA GLU A 274 42.68 -15.78 14.01
C GLU A 274 41.34 -15.34 13.37
N VAL A 275 41.31 -14.13 12.83
CA VAL A 275 40.16 -13.60 12.09
C VAL A 275 40.01 -14.33 10.76
N ASP A 276 41.10 -14.51 10.00
CA ASP A 276 41.10 -15.21 8.71
C ASP A 276 40.71 -16.69 8.88
N ALA A 277 41.18 -17.36 9.94
CA ALA A 277 40.77 -18.71 10.29
C ALA A 277 39.26 -18.77 10.61
N PHE A 278 38.74 -17.82 11.39
CA PHE A 278 37.31 -17.73 11.69
C PHE A 278 36.47 -17.48 10.44
N ILE A 279 36.91 -16.57 9.56
CA ILE A 279 36.27 -16.32 8.26
C ILE A 279 36.22 -17.61 7.45
N LYS A 280 37.34 -18.32 7.33
CA LYS A 280 37.43 -19.51 6.49
C LYS A 280 36.61 -20.69 7.03
N GLU A 281 36.58 -20.87 8.35
CA GLU A 281 35.97 -22.06 8.96
C GLU A 281 34.52 -21.86 9.40
N LYS A 282 34.17 -20.68 9.94
CA LYS A 282 32.88 -20.46 10.61
C LYS A 282 31.90 -19.63 9.79
N VAL A 283 32.36 -18.64 9.04
CA VAL A 283 31.46 -17.77 8.26
C VAL A 283 30.67 -18.54 7.18
N PRO A 284 31.25 -19.47 6.40
CA PRO A 284 30.49 -20.30 5.46
C PRO A 284 29.37 -21.08 6.12
N GLU A 285 29.64 -21.70 7.28
CA GLU A 285 28.66 -22.47 8.03
C GLU A 285 27.54 -21.57 8.58
N ILE A 286 27.88 -20.42 9.17
CA ILE A 286 26.90 -19.47 9.71
C ILE A 286 26.02 -18.94 8.59
N GLY A 287 26.61 -18.51 7.47
CA GLY A 287 25.83 -18.00 6.34
C GLY A 287 24.96 -19.09 5.73
N ALA A 288 25.45 -20.32 5.53
CA ALA A 288 24.64 -21.43 4.99
C ALA A 288 23.42 -21.73 5.86
N ARG A 289 23.59 -21.80 7.20
CA ARG A 289 22.48 -21.98 8.14
C ARG A 289 21.50 -20.80 8.11
N THR A 290 22.03 -19.58 8.02
CA THR A 290 21.23 -18.35 7.98
C THR A 290 20.37 -18.29 6.72
N ILE A 291 20.97 -18.55 5.55
CA ILE A 291 20.27 -18.59 4.27
C ILE A 291 19.18 -19.65 4.31
N LYS A 292 19.51 -20.87 4.77
CA LYS A 292 18.52 -21.93 4.92
C LYS A 292 17.36 -21.49 5.82
N HIS A 293 17.66 -20.88 6.97
CA HIS A 293 16.64 -20.41 7.90
C HIS A 293 15.66 -19.40 7.28
N PHE A 294 16.18 -18.38 6.59
CA PHE A 294 15.32 -17.37 5.96
C PHE A 294 14.54 -17.93 4.78
N THR A 295 15.17 -18.75 3.96
CA THR A 295 14.50 -19.42 2.84
C THR A 295 13.39 -20.32 3.32
N ASP A 296 13.65 -21.21 4.29
CA ASP A 296 12.65 -22.15 4.82
C ASP A 296 11.45 -21.40 5.41
N LYS A 297 11.71 -20.36 6.21
CA LYS A 297 10.65 -19.53 6.79
C LYS A 297 9.83 -18.80 5.74
N TYR A 298 10.48 -18.21 4.76
CA TYR A 298 9.80 -17.52 3.68
C TYR A 298 8.93 -18.47 2.85
N VAL A 299 9.48 -19.61 2.45
CA VAL A 299 8.77 -20.61 1.62
C VAL A 299 7.57 -21.14 2.38
N ALA A 300 7.75 -21.52 3.65
CA ALA A 300 6.65 -21.98 4.49
C ALA A 300 5.55 -20.92 4.61
N ALA A 301 5.91 -19.67 4.95
CA ALA A 301 4.94 -18.58 5.08
C ALA A 301 4.23 -18.25 3.77
N ARG A 302 4.94 -18.32 2.64
CA ARG A 302 4.38 -18.12 1.30
C ARG A 302 3.40 -19.24 0.95
N ASP A 303 3.79 -20.49 1.14
CA ASP A 303 2.97 -21.66 0.79
C ASP A 303 1.72 -21.74 1.67
N GLU A 304 1.84 -21.33 2.93
CA GLU A 304 0.69 -21.19 3.83
C GLU A 304 -0.30 -20.12 3.34
N VAL A 305 0.20 -18.94 2.94
CA VAL A 305 -0.63 -17.87 2.37
C VAL A 305 -1.27 -18.31 1.05
N GLU A 306 -0.52 -19.00 0.18
CA GLU A 306 -1.02 -19.53 -1.08
C GLU A 306 -2.15 -20.54 -0.84
N LYS A 307 -1.96 -21.44 0.11
CA LYS A 307 -2.98 -22.42 0.50
C LYS A 307 -4.25 -21.76 0.99
N ASP A 308 -4.16 -20.68 1.78
CA ASP A 308 -5.34 -19.95 2.25
C ASP A 308 -6.08 -19.26 1.10
N VAL A 309 -5.35 -18.65 0.16
CA VAL A 309 -5.92 -18.06 -1.06
C VAL A 309 -6.65 -19.13 -1.88
N GLU A 310 -6.01 -20.26 -2.15
CA GLU A 310 -6.61 -21.34 -2.94
C GLU A 310 -7.78 -22.01 -2.20
N THR A 311 -7.73 -22.10 -0.87
CA THR A 311 -8.86 -22.57 -0.05
C THR A 311 -10.06 -21.63 -0.18
N MET A 312 -9.82 -20.31 -0.14
CA MET A 312 -10.88 -19.33 -0.31
C MET A 312 -11.46 -19.37 -1.74
N LYS A 313 -10.60 -19.46 -2.76
CA LYS A 313 -11.06 -19.64 -4.16
C LYS A 313 -11.87 -20.92 -4.31
N ALA A 314 -11.41 -22.03 -3.72
CA ALA A 314 -12.11 -23.31 -3.75
C ALA A 314 -13.49 -23.21 -3.07
N PHE A 315 -13.58 -22.50 -1.94
CA PHE A 315 -14.85 -22.21 -1.28
C PHE A 315 -15.82 -21.49 -2.23
N PHE A 316 -15.39 -20.38 -2.87
CA PHE A 316 -16.24 -19.67 -3.83
C PHE A 316 -16.62 -20.51 -5.05
N ARG A 317 -15.70 -21.33 -5.57
CA ARG A 317 -15.98 -22.27 -6.68
C ARG A 317 -16.97 -23.38 -6.27
N SER A 318 -17.01 -23.75 -4.99
CA SER A 318 -17.86 -24.82 -4.48
C SER A 318 -19.33 -24.41 -4.30
N GLN A 319 -19.63 -23.11 -4.37
CA GLN A 319 -21.00 -22.60 -4.21
C GLN A 319 -21.87 -23.01 -5.39
N LYS A 320 -22.92 -23.79 -5.09
CA LYS A 320 -23.84 -24.36 -6.09
C LYS A 320 -24.90 -23.33 -6.49
N ASP A 321 -25.38 -23.44 -7.73
CA ASP A 321 -26.59 -22.73 -8.12
C ASP A 321 -27.78 -23.28 -7.34
N MET A 322 -28.67 -22.37 -6.95
CA MET A 322 -29.94 -22.62 -6.30
C MET A 322 -31.08 -22.19 -7.22
N PRO A 323 -31.22 -22.82 -8.41
CA PRO A 323 -32.22 -22.42 -9.39
C PRO A 323 -33.62 -22.57 -8.81
N GLY A 324 -34.45 -21.54 -8.96
CA GLY A 324 -35.84 -21.53 -8.50
C GLY A 324 -36.04 -21.35 -6.99
N LYS A 325 -34.97 -21.13 -6.21
CA LYS A 325 -35.10 -20.73 -4.79
C LYS A 325 -35.27 -19.22 -4.66
N THR A 326 -35.96 -18.80 -3.61
CA THR A 326 -36.10 -17.40 -3.18
C THR A 326 -35.12 -17.08 -2.06
N LYS A 327 -34.88 -15.80 -1.76
CA LYS A 327 -34.05 -15.41 -0.61
C LYS A 327 -34.65 -15.92 0.72
N ALA A 328 -35.98 -16.00 0.81
CA ALA A 328 -36.67 -16.59 1.94
C ALA A 328 -36.32 -18.08 2.14
N ASP A 329 -36.18 -18.86 1.06
CA ASP A 329 -35.81 -20.28 1.14
C ASP A 329 -34.38 -20.45 1.67
N VAL A 330 -33.45 -19.63 1.18
CA VAL A 330 -32.05 -19.62 1.66
C VAL A 330 -31.98 -19.21 3.13
N LEU A 331 -32.74 -18.19 3.53
CA LEU A 331 -32.78 -17.74 4.92
C LEU A 331 -33.32 -18.84 5.85
N LYS A 332 -34.38 -19.55 5.45
CA LYS A 332 -34.93 -20.68 6.21
C LYS A 332 -33.89 -21.80 6.38
N GLU A 333 -33.11 -22.10 5.34
CA GLU A 333 -32.04 -23.11 5.40
C GLU A 333 -30.92 -22.71 6.36
N ILE A 334 -30.45 -21.46 6.29
CA ILE A 334 -29.45 -20.92 7.22
C ILE A 334 -29.98 -20.95 8.66
N TRP A 335 -31.24 -20.55 8.86
CA TRP A 335 -31.87 -20.51 10.17
C TRP A 335 -32.09 -21.90 10.78
N ALA A 336 -32.29 -22.93 9.96
CA ALA A 336 -32.39 -24.31 10.41
C ALA A 336 -31.03 -24.93 10.80
N GLU A 337 -29.92 -24.45 10.23
CA GLU A 337 -28.55 -24.86 10.59
C GLU A 337 -28.02 -24.14 11.84
N LEU A 338 -28.41 -22.88 12.04
CA LEU A 338 -27.98 -22.04 13.17
C LEU A 338 -28.02 -22.77 14.53
N PRO A 339 -29.12 -23.44 14.93
CA PRO A 339 -29.20 -24.17 16.20
C PRO A 339 -28.13 -25.24 16.41
N LYS A 340 -27.51 -25.77 15.35
CA LYS A 340 -26.43 -26.76 15.46
C LYS A 340 -25.08 -26.15 15.82
N HIS A 341 -24.94 -24.83 15.66
CA HIS A 341 -23.70 -24.09 15.86
C HIS A 341 -23.76 -23.05 16.98
N THR A 342 -24.92 -22.92 17.65
CA THR A 342 -25.08 -22.00 18.79
C THR A 342 -25.78 -22.68 19.97
N ASP A 343 -25.25 -22.45 21.17
CA ASP A 343 -25.85 -22.90 22.43
C ASP A 343 -27.07 -22.06 22.87
N LYS A 344 -27.38 -20.98 22.13
CA LYS A 344 -28.49 -20.08 22.44
C LYS A 344 -29.73 -20.47 21.62
N PRO A 345 -30.93 -20.39 22.22
CA PRO A 345 -32.17 -20.58 21.49
C PRO A 345 -32.31 -19.52 20.39
N VAL A 346 -32.54 -19.98 19.17
CA VAL A 346 -32.69 -19.12 17.99
C VAL A 346 -34.16 -18.68 17.91
N PRO A 347 -34.46 -17.37 17.85
CA PRO A 347 -35.85 -16.89 17.76
C PRO A 347 -36.51 -17.34 16.45
N PRO A 348 -37.86 -17.34 16.35
CA PRO A 348 -38.52 -17.62 15.08
C PRO A 348 -38.22 -16.52 14.05
N LEU A 349 -38.24 -16.89 12.77
CA LEU A 349 -38.14 -15.94 11.67
C LEU A 349 -39.41 -15.09 11.59
N ASP A 350 -39.25 -13.80 11.30
CA ASP A 350 -40.35 -12.87 11.06
C ASP A 350 -41.07 -13.23 9.75
N GLU A 351 -42.40 -13.42 9.83
CA GLU A 351 -43.23 -13.80 8.70
C GLU A 351 -43.39 -12.67 7.68
N GLU A 352 -43.40 -11.40 8.10
CA GLU A 352 -43.48 -10.26 7.18
C GLU A 352 -42.19 -10.14 6.34
N MET A 353 -41.03 -10.24 7.00
CA MET A 353 -39.73 -10.25 6.32
C MET A 353 -39.59 -11.46 5.38
N LEU A 354 -40.07 -12.64 5.79
CA LEU A 354 -40.05 -13.82 4.92
C LEU A 354 -40.95 -13.68 3.70
N ALA A 355 -42.08 -12.97 3.82
CA ALA A 355 -42.96 -12.69 2.69
C ALA A 355 -42.27 -11.77 1.66
N GLU A 356 -41.62 -10.69 2.11
CA GLU A 356 -40.85 -9.80 1.23
C GLU A 356 -39.71 -10.54 0.52
N LEU A 357 -38.93 -11.34 1.27
CA LEU A 357 -37.81 -12.11 0.72
C LEU A 357 -38.23 -13.29 -0.18
N ALA A 358 -39.51 -13.68 -0.17
CA ALA A 358 -40.04 -14.71 -1.05
C ALA A 358 -40.35 -14.17 -2.47
N GLU A 359 -40.53 -12.85 -2.61
CA GLU A 359 -40.70 -12.20 -3.92
C GLU A 359 -39.36 -12.08 -4.66
N GLU A 360 -38.25 -12.09 -3.93
CA GLU A 360 -36.91 -11.96 -4.48
C GLU A 360 -36.29 -13.33 -4.79
N PRO A 361 -35.88 -13.59 -6.05
CA PRO A 361 -35.15 -14.80 -6.37
C PRO A 361 -33.81 -14.82 -5.64
N ALA A 362 -33.39 -16.01 -5.20
CA ALA A 362 -32.09 -16.20 -4.54
C ALA A 362 -30.91 -15.93 -5.49
N ILE A 363 -31.14 -16.06 -6.80
CA ILE A 363 -30.16 -15.82 -7.86
C ILE A 363 -30.81 -14.92 -8.91
N ILE A 364 -30.17 -13.80 -9.21
CA ILE A 364 -30.56 -12.92 -10.31
C ILE A 364 -29.77 -13.37 -11.55
N GLU A 365 -30.50 -13.76 -12.60
CA GLU A 365 -29.89 -14.21 -13.86
C GLU A 365 -29.09 -13.07 -14.50
N GLY A 366 -27.78 -13.25 -14.64
CA GLY A 366 -26.86 -12.22 -15.13
C GLY A 366 -26.05 -11.49 -14.06
N GLU A 367 -26.29 -11.72 -12.76
CA GLU A 367 -25.35 -11.28 -11.73
C GLU A 367 -24.08 -12.14 -11.73
N PHE A 368 -22.93 -11.49 -11.52
CA PHE A 368 -21.64 -12.17 -11.55
C PHE A 368 -21.51 -13.15 -10.38
N LYS A 369 -21.36 -14.44 -10.71
CA LYS A 369 -21.22 -15.52 -9.73
C LYS A 369 -19.82 -15.49 -9.10
N HIS A 370 -19.70 -14.90 -7.92
CA HIS A 370 -18.46 -14.84 -7.12
C HIS A 370 -17.21 -14.39 -7.89
N SER A 371 -17.38 -13.55 -8.92
CA SER A 371 -16.29 -13.04 -9.76
C SER A 371 -15.16 -12.45 -8.91
N TRP A 372 -15.51 -11.71 -7.87
CA TRP A 372 -14.57 -11.12 -6.92
C TRP A 372 -13.86 -12.14 -6.01
N GLY A 373 -14.52 -13.26 -5.74
CA GLY A 373 -14.03 -14.34 -4.89
C GLY A 373 -13.01 -15.23 -5.58
N THR A 374 -13.15 -15.42 -6.90
CA THR A 374 -12.30 -16.32 -7.70
C THR A 374 -11.37 -15.63 -8.68
N ALA A 375 -11.72 -14.47 -9.26
CA ALA A 375 -10.92 -13.82 -10.30
C ALA A 375 -9.53 -13.42 -9.80
N ASP A 376 -8.51 -13.65 -10.62
CA ASP A 376 -7.14 -13.25 -10.35
C ASP A 376 -6.89 -11.78 -10.69
N VAL A 377 -7.59 -11.29 -11.72
CA VAL A 377 -7.53 -9.91 -12.22
C VAL A 377 -8.94 -9.38 -12.39
N LEU A 378 -9.17 -8.13 -12.02
CA LEU A 378 -10.38 -7.38 -12.31
C LEU A 378 -10.04 -6.03 -12.94
N TYR A 379 -10.98 -5.42 -13.63
CA TYR A 379 -10.83 -4.14 -14.30
C TYR A 379 -11.77 -3.12 -13.67
N LYS A 380 -11.19 -2.11 -13.02
CA LYS A 380 -11.92 -0.98 -12.47
C LYS A 380 -12.11 0.07 -13.57
N SER A 381 -13.36 0.39 -13.89
CA SER A 381 -13.71 1.46 -14.83
C SER A 381 -13.91 2.78 -14.07
N GLU A 382 -13.10 3.78 -14.37
CA GLU A 382 -13.17 5.12 -13.80
C GLU A 382 -13.50 6.13 -14.91
N ALA A 383 -14.49 7.00 -14.67
CA ALA A 383 -14.69 8.20 -15.46
C ALA A 383 -14.02 9.39 -14.75
N ILE A 384 -13.27 10.17 -15.51
CA ILE A 384 -12.58 11.37 -15.00
C ILE A 384 -13.21 12.59 -15.67
N ASP A 385 -13.76 13.50 -14.88
CA ASP A 385 -14.33 14.72 -15.42
C ASP A 385 -13.27 15.76 -15.82
N ALA A 386 -13.74 16.87 -16.37
CA ALA A 386 -12.87 17.94 -16.85
C ALA A 386 -12.09 18.65 -15.73
N PHE A 387 -12.51 18.50 -14.47
CA PHE A 387 -11.89 19.05 -13.26
C PHE A 387 -10.94 18.04 -12.58
N GLY A 388 -10.86 16.81 -13.10
CA GLY A 388 -10.01 15.75 -12.57
C GLY A 388 -10.68 14.90 -11.48
N MET A 389 -11.98 15.08 -11.21
CA MET A 389 -12.70 14.22 -10.28
C MET A 389 -12.90 12.85 -10.89
N LYS A 390 -12.73 11.81 -10.08
CA LYS A 390 -12.80 10.41 -10.50
C LYS A 390 -14.08 9.78 -9.97
N TYR A 391 -14.87 9.20 -10.86
CA TYR A 391 -16.09 8.47 -10.56
C TYR A 391 -15.88 6.99 -10.87
N LEU A 392 -16.11 6.13 -9.88
CA LEU A 392 -16.07 4.69 -10.08
C LEU A 392 -17.37 4.26 -10.76
N LEU A 393 -17.26 3.73 -11.98
CA LEU A 393 -18.41 3.22 -12.73
C LEU A 393 -18.71 1.75 -12.36
N GLY A 394 -17.66 0.98 -12.08
CA GLY A 394 -17.78 -0.41 -11.68
C GLY A 394 -16.46 -1.16 -11.72
N VAL A 395 -16.49 -2.42 -11.29
CA VAL A 395 -15.36 -3.36 -11.36
C VAL A 395 -15.84 -4.60 -12.11
N PHE A 396 -15.10 -4.99 -13.13
CA PHE A 396 -15.50 -5.98 -14.12
C PHE A 396 -14.46 -7.09 -14.27
N GLU A 397 -14.84 -8.23 -14.82
CA GLU A 397 -13.89 -9.33 -15.07
C GLU A 397 -13.09 -9.10 -16.35
N THR A 398 -13.69 -8.42 -17.33
CA THR A 398 -13.05 -8.15 -18.62
C THR A 398 -12.83 -6.67 -18.85
N LYS A 399 -11.82 -6.36 -19.66
CA LYS A 399 -11.52 -4.99 -20.05
C LYS A 399 -12.62 -4.42 -20.94
N GLU A 400 -13.23 -5.27 -21.76
CA GLU A 400 -14.31 -4.94 -22.69
C GLU A 400 -15.57 -4.50 -21.96
N GLU A 401 -15.95 -5.20 -20.87
CA GLU A 401 -17.07 -4.80 -20.01
C GLU A 401 -16.80 -3.45 -19.33
N ALA A 402 -15.58 -3.25 -18.81
CA ALA A 402 -15.17 -1.98 -18.22
C ALA A 402 -15.23 -0.82 -19.23
N GLN A 403 -14.86 -1.07 -20.49
CA GLN A 403 -14.98 -0.11 -21.59
C GLN A 403 -16.44 0.19 -21.93
N LYS A 404 -17.27 -0.85 -22.01
CA LYS A 404 -18.69 -0.72 -22.31
C LYS A 404 -19.41 0.10 -21.23
N ALA A 405 -19.15 -0.20 -19.95
CA ALA A 405 -19.73 0.55 -18.83
C ALA A 405 -19.41 2.06 -18.90
N PHE A 406 -18.19 2.41 -19.29
CA PHE A 406 -17.84 3.81 -19.55
C PHE A 406 -18.59 4.38 -20.75
N ALA A 407 -18.67 3.64 -21.86
CA ALA A 407 -19.36 4.11 -23.06
C ALA A 407 -20.84 4.38 -22.79
N ASP A 408 -21.52 3.47 -22.09
CA ASP A 408 -22.93 3.58 -21.72
C ASP A 408 -23.15 4.77 -20.77
N TRP A 409 -22.33 4.89 -19.72
CA TRP A 409 -22.43 6.01 -18.78
C TRP A 409 -22.10 7.37 -19.42
N ASN A 410 -21.08 7.43 -20.29
CA ASN A 410 -20.73 8.65 -21.00
C ASN A 410 -21.83 9.08 -21.99
N ALA A 411 -22.54 8.12 -22.59
CA ALA A 411 -23.69 8.43 -23.44
C ALA A 411 -24.84 9.06 -22.63
N GLU A 412 -25.12 8.56 -21.43
CA GLU A 412 -26.09 9.15 -20.50
C GLU A 412 -25.66 10.56 -20.05
N TYR A 413 -24.39 10.72 -19.69
CA TYR A 413 -23.83 12.00 -19.28
C TYR A 413 -23.93 13.06 -20.38
N GLU A 414 -23.56 12.73 -21.62
CA GLU A 414 -23.69 13.67 -22.75
C GLU A 414 -25.16 14.00 -23.04
N LYS A 415 -26.07 13.04 -22.91
CA LYS A 415 -27.51 13.31 -23.06
C LYS A 415 -28.03 14.28 -21.99
N ALA A 416 -27.74 14.02 -20.72
CA ALA A 416 -28.13 14.89 -19.61
C ALA A 416 -27.56 16.31 -19.76
N ARG A 417 -26.32 16.42 -20.27
CA ARG A 417 -25.67 17.71 -20.52
C ARG A 417 -26.36 18.51 -21.63
N VAL A 418 -26.80 17.87 -22.71
CA VAL A 418 -27.56 18.52 -23.78
C VAL A 418 -28.89 19.06 -23.25
N GLU A 419 -29.58 18.27 -22.43
CA GLU A 419 -30.84 18.67 -21.78
C GLU A 419 -30.63 19.87 -20.84
N MET A 420 -29.63 19.83 -19.95
CA MET A 420 -29.31 20.93 -19.03
C MET A 420 -28.92 22.23 -19.77
N LYS A 421 -28.20 22.12 -20.90
CA LYS A 421 -27.86 23.28 -21.73
C LYS A 421 -29.12 23.92 -22.33
N ALA A 422 -30.04 23.10 -22.82
CA ALA A 422 -31.31 23.58 -23.37
C ALA A 422 -32.17 24.26 -22.28
N GLU A 423 -32.21 23.72 -21.07
CA GLU A 423 -32.89 24.33 -19.92
C GLU A 423 -32.26 25.66 -19.49
N MET A 424 -30.93 25.75 -19.40
CA MET A 424 -30.23 27.00 -19.11
C MET A 424 -30.48 28.07 -20.18
N GLU A 425 -30.48 27.70 -21.47
CA GLU A 425 -30.79 28.63 -22.56
C GLU A 425 -32.24 29.13 -22.50
N GLN A 426 -33.20 28.27 -22.12
CA GLN A 426 -34.58 28.67 -21.91
C GLN A 426 -34.73 29.58 -20.68
N TRP A 427 -34.09 29.25 -19.56
CA TRP A 427 -34.09 30.07 -18.36
C TRP A 427 -33.46 31.45 -18.62
N GLY A 428 -32.33 31.49 -19.33
CA GLY A 428 -31.69 32.75 -19.73
C GLY A 428 -32.59 33.62 -20.62
N LYS A 429 -33.35 33.02 -21.54
CA LYS A 429 -34.35 33.75 -22.34
C LYS A 429 -35.52 34.27 -21.50
N GLN A 430 -36.00 33.49 -20.53
CA GLN A 430 -37.05 33.92 -19.61
C GLN A 430 -36.60 35.05 -18.69
N GLU A 431 -35.37 34.97 -18.17
CA GLU A 431 -34.79 35.99 -17.29
C GLU A 431 -34.46 37.28 -18.05
N GLN A 432 -33.94 37.17 -19.27
CA GLN A 432 -33.77 38.33 -20.16
C GLN A 432 -35.12 38.98 -20.48
N ALA A 433 -36.15 38.19 -20.78
CA ALA A 433 -37.50 38.71 -20.99
C ALA A 433 -38.12 39.33 -19.72
N ARG A 434 -37.75 38.87 -18.52
CA ARG A 434 -38.13 39.48 -17.24
C ARG A 434 -37.44 40.84 -17.06
N LEU A 435 -36.14 40.92 -17.32
CA LEU A 435 -35.35 42.16 -17.26
C LEU A 435 -35.83 43.19 -18.29
N ASP A 436 -36.16 42.76 -19.51
CA ASP A 436 -36.68 43.64 -20.56
C ASP A 436 -38.10 44.16 -20.24
N ARG A 437 -38.88 43.44 -19.41
CA ARG A 437 -40.20 43.87 -18.91
C ARG A 437 -40.12 44.79 -17.69
N ASP A 438 -39.01 44.81 -16.95
CA ASP A 438 -38.80 45.70 -15.80
C ASP A 438 -38.21 47.05 -16.26
N THR A 439 -39.04 47.85 -16.94
CA THR A 439 -38.69 49.20 -17.39
C THR A 439 -38.41 50.17 -16.23
N SER A 440 -38.82 49.82 -15.00
CA SER A 440 -38.70 50.67 -13.82
C SER A 440 -37.25 50.92 -13.37
N GLY A 441 -36.35 49.97 -13.64
CA GLY A 441 -34.92 50.08 -13.36
C GLY A 441 -34.18 50.98 -14.36
N GLN A 442 -34.47 50.80 -15.66
CA GLN A 442 -33.91 51.64 -16.72
C GLN A 442 -34.42 53.10 -16.64
N GLU A 443 -35.68 53.30 -16.29
CA GLU A 443 -36.26 54.64 -16.10
C GLU A 443 -35.67 55.35 -14.89
N ARG A 444 -35.42 54.64 -13.78
CA ARG A 444 -34.75 55.21 -12.59
C ARG A 444 -33.31 55.64 -12.89
N ILE A 445 -32.55 54.83 -13.62
CA ILE A 445 -31.18 55.17 -14.02
C ILE A 445 -31.16 56.36 -15.01
N LYS A 446 -32.09 56.39 -15.98
CA LYS A 446 -32.26 57.55 -16.88
C LYS A 446 -32.60 58.83 -16.11
N LYS A 447 -33.49 58.75 -15.13
CA LYS A 447 -33.90 59.90 -14.33
C LYS A 447 -32.75 60.45 -13.48
N VAL A 448 -31.95 59.58 -12.88
CA VAL A 448 -30.73 59.97 -12.13
C VAL A 448 -29.68 60.61 -13.06
N LEU A 449 -29.52 60.08 -14.29
CA LEU A 449 -28.60 60.64 -15.28
C LEU A 449 -29.07 61.98 -15.87
N GLU A 450 -30.38 62.20 -16.01
CA GLU A 450 -30.95 63.48 -16.44
C GLU A 450 -30.87 64.54 -15.34
N GLU A 451 -31.10 64.15 -14.08
CA GLU A 451 -30.93 65.04 -12.91
C GLU A 451 -29.46 65.43 -12.70
N ALA A 452 -28.51 64.54 -13.00
CA ALA A 452 -27.07 64.85 -12.97
C ALA A 452 -26.59 65.73 -14.15
N ARG A 453 -27.45 65.99 -15.15
CA ARG A 453 -27.15 66.81 -16.32
C ARG A 453 -27.74 68.23 -16.27
N ARG A 454 -28.59 68.52 -15.29
CA ARG A 454 -29.02 69.87 -14.90
C ARG A 454 -28.09 70.42 -13.83
#